data_AF-A0A929WW22-F1
#
_entry.id   AF-A0A929WW22-F1
#
_cell.length_a   1.000
_cell.length_b   1.000
_cell.length_c   1.000
_cell.angle_alpha   90.00
_cell.angle_beta   90.00
_cell.angle_gamma   90.00
#
_symmetry.space_group_name_H-M   'P 1'
#
loop_
_entity.id
_entity.type
_entity.pdbx_description
1 polymer ?
#
loop_
_entity_poly.entity_id
_entity_poly.type
_entity_poly.pdbx_seq_one_letter_code
_entity_poly.pdbx_strand_id
1 'polypeptide(L)'
;MDHDTVTSFVQDTITELEQRNAHDAVEYLRMMLECDGPDVDGTVSSLVAYGAVTVAWIDRLAAINEKSAGLFDEELAELREGLSGA
;
A
#
# COMPACT_ATOMS: atom_id res chain seq x y z
N MET A 1 9.85 -17.08 9.46
CA MET A 1 9.66 -16.64 8.07
C MET A 1 9.72 -15.14 8.14
N ASP A 2 10.82 -14.54 7.68
CA ASP A 2 10.86 -13.11 7.42
C ASP A 2 9.88 -12.88 6.27
N HIS A 3 8.65 -12.46 6.58
CA HIS A 3 7.77 -11.96 5.53
C HIS A 3 8.48 -10.77 4.90
N ASP A 4 8.56 -10.80 3.58
CA ASP A 4 9.04 -9.68 2.80
C ASP A 4 8.30 -8.41 3.27
N THR A 5 9.05 -7.35 3.56
CA THR A 5 8.48 -6.12 4.14
C THR A 5 7.42 -5.50 3.23
N VAL A 6 7.50 -5.75 1.93
CA VAL A 6 6.48 -5.34 0.95
C VAL A 6 5.22 -6.18 1.11
N THR A 7 5.34 -7.51 1.24
CA THR A 7 4.20 -8.39 1.50
C THR A 7 3.43 -7.99 2.75
N SER A 8 4.12 -7.71 3.86
CA SER A 8 3.45 -7.26 5.09
C SER A 8 2.77 -5.90 4.93
N PHE A 9 3.37 -4.98 4.16
CA PHE A 9 2.75 -3.69 3.85
C PHE A 9 1.42 -3.84 3.08
N VAL A 10 1.39 -4.71 2.08
CA VAL A 10 0.17 -5.00 1.31
C VAL A 10 -0.89 -5.67 2.19
N GLN A 11 -0.51 -6.65 3.01
CA GLN A 11 -1.43 -7.35 3.93
C GLN A 11 -2.06 -6.40 4.97
N ASP A 12 -1.25 -5.52 5.56
CA ASP A 12 -1.75 -4.53 6.51
C ASP A 12 -2.70 -3.55 5.82
N THR A 13 -2.38 -3.12 4.58
CA THR A 13 -3.27 -2.24 3.80
C THR A 13 -4.60 -2.91 3.47
N ILE A 14 -4.59 -4.18 3.06
CA ILE A 14 -5.81 -4.96 2.84
C ILE A 14 -6.69 -4.93 4.09
N THR A 15 -6.09 -5.11 5.27
CA THR A 15 -6.82 -5.09 6.55
C THR A 15 -7.44 -3.71 6.84
N GLU A 16 -6.75 -2.61 6.54
CA GLU A 16 -7.28 -1.25 6.68
C GLU A 16 -8.43 -0.98 5.70
N LEU A 17 -8.29 -1.42 4.44
CA LEU A 17 -9.32 -1.29 3.41
C LEU A 17 -10.57 -2.13 3.74
N GLU A 18 -10.41 -3.31 4.33
CA GLU A 18 -11.52 -4.12 4.83
C GLU A 18 -12.35 -3.39 5.90
N GLN A 19 -11.70 -2.69 6.84
CA GLN A 19 -12.38 -1.91 7.87
C GLN A 19 -13.18 -0.73 7.29
N ARG A 20 -12.83 -0.31 6.07
CA ARG A 20 -13.48 0.79 5.35
C ARG A 20 -14.55 0.32 4.36
N ASN A 21 -14.84 -0.97 4.30
CA ASN A 21 -15.75 -1.59 3.34
C ASN A 21 -15.31 -1.40 1.87
N ALA A 22 -14.00 -1.27 1.62
CA ALA A 22 -13.41 -1.17 0.29
C ALA A 22 -13.27 -2.56 -0.36
N HIS A 23 -14.38 -3.28 -0.48
CA HIS A 23 -14.40 -4.71 -0.86
C HIS A 23 -13.74 -4.98 -2.22
N ASP A 24 -14.00 -4.14 -3.23
CA ASP A 24 -13.45 -4.32 -4.57
C ASP A 24 -11.91 -4.23 -4.57
N ALA A 25 -11.34 -3.27 -3.83
CA ALA A 25 -9.90 -3.12 -3.70
C ALA A 25 -9.27 -4.27 -2.90
N VAL A 26 -9.95 -4.72 -1.84
CA VAL A 26 -9.52 -5.86 -1.02
C VAL A 26 -9.45 -7.13 -1.85
N GLU A 27 -10.49 -7.43 -2.62
CA GLU A 27 -10.54 -8.63 -3.47
C GLU A 27 -9.45 -8.59 -4.54
N TYR A 28 -9.26 -7.43 -5.18
CA TYR A 28 -8.20 -7.22 -6.16
C TYR A 28 -6.81 -7.46 -5.57
N LEU A 29 -6.48 -6.79 -4.46
CA LEU A 29 -5.15 -6.89 -3.83
C LEU A 29 -4.87 -8.29 -3.29
N ARG A 30 -5.89 -8.99 -2.76
CA ARG A 30 -5.77 -10.40 -2.37
C ARG A 30 -5.46 -11.30 -3.55
N MET A 31 -6.20 -11.14 -4.64
CA MET A 31 -5.99 -11.90 -5.86
C MET A 31 -4.58 -11.67 -6.42
N MET A 32 -4.13 -10.42 -6.48
CA MET A 32 -2.76 -10.09 -6.92
C MET A 32 -1.73 -10.73 -6.01
N LEU A 33 -1.90 -10.63 -4.69
CA LEU A 33 -0.98 -11.21 -3.72
C LEU A 33 -0.83 -12.73 -3.85
N GLU A 34 -1.92 -13.43 -4.17
CA GLU A 34 -1.92 -14.88 -4.37
C GLU A 34 -1.34 -15.31 -5.72
N CYS A 35 -1.61 -14.57 -6.80
CA CYS A 35 -1.24 -14.94 -8.16
C CYS A 35 0.15 -14.40 -8.58
N ASP A 36 0.38 -13.10 -8.39
CA ASP A 36 1.52 -12.36 -8.96
C ASP A 36 2.47 -11.80 -7.89
N GLY A 37 2.02 -11.74 -6.63
CA GLY A 37 2.78 -11.21 -5.50
C GLY A 37 2.29 -9.83 -5.05
N PRO A 38 3.03 -9.16 -4.15
CA PRO A 38 2.57 -7.93 -3.53
C PRO A 38 2.54 -6.76 -4.53
N ASP A 39 1.34 -6.25 -4.78
CA ASP A 39 1.10 -5.09 -5.64
C ASP A 39 1.13 -3.78 -4.83
N VAL A 40 2.26 -3.07 -4.88
CA VAL A 40 2.46 -1.81 -4.12
C VAL A 40 1.71 -0.65 -4.78
N ASP A 41 1.72 -0.58 -6.11
CA ASP A 41 1.04 0.47 -6.88
C ASP A 41 -0.47 0.44 -6.60
N GLY A 42 -1.10 -0.73 -6.78
CA GLY A 42 -2.52 -0.90 -6.47
C GLY A 42 -2.86 -0.64 -5.00
N THR A 43 -1.92 -0.96 -4.09
CA THR A 43 -2.06 -0.70 -2.65
C THR A 43 -2.09 0.79 -2.35
N VAL A 44 -1.17 1.55 -2.94
CA VAL A 44 -1.08 3.02 -2.78
C VAL A 44 -2.31 3.70 -3.38
N SER A 45 -2.62 3.39 -4.63
CA SER A 45 -3.80 3.92 -5.32
C SER A 45 -5.09 3.66 -4.52
N SER A 46 -5.22 2.48 -3.91
CA SER A 46 -6.37 2.15 -3.07
C SER A 46 -6.39 2.96 -1.78
N LEU A 47 -5.25 3.10 -1.08
CA LEU A 47 -5.19 3.94 0.13
C LEU A 47 -5.59 5.38 -0.15
N VAL A 48 -5.14 5.94 -1.28
CA VAL A 48 -5.48 7.30 -1.72
C VAL A 48 -6.97 7.39 -2.06
N ALA A 49 -7.48 6.50 -2.91
CA ALA A 49 -8.88 6.51 -3.36
C ALA A 49 -9.89 6.41 -2.21
N TYR A 50 -9.59 5.64 -1.17
CA TYR A 50 -10.47 5.44 -0.01
C TYR A 50 -10.14 6.37 1.18
N GLY A 51 -9.28 7.38 0.98
CA GLY A 51 -8.90 8.35 2.02
C GLY A 51 -8.31 7.68 3.27
N ALA A 52 -7.58 6.58 3.08
CA ALA A 52 -6.97 5.77 4.13
C ALA A 52 -5.49 6.10 4.37
N VAL A 53 -4.97 7.05 3.61
CA VAL A 53 -3.60 7.54 3.73
C VAL A 53 -3.35 8.15 5.12
N THR A 54 -2.23 7.77 5.72
CA THR A 54 -1.75 8.33 6.99
C THR A 54 -0.24 8.49 6.93
N VAL A 55 0.32 9.30 7.83
CA VAL A 55 1.78 9.44 7.97
C VAL A 55 2.45 8.09 8.22
N ALA A 56 1.80 7.18 8.95
CA ALA A 56 2.34 5.85 9.22
C ALA A 56 2.49 5.00 7.94
N TRP A 57 1.56 5.14 6.98
CA TRP A 57 1.68 4.47 5.68
C TRP A 57 2.84 5.05 4.84
N ILE A 58 3.00 6.37 4.86
CA ILE A 58 4.11 7.07 4.17
C ILE A 58 5.45 6.61 4.75
N ASP A 59 5.60 6.60 6.08
CA ASP A 59 6.85 6.24 6.74
C ASP A 59 7.22 4.77 6.46
N ARG A 60 6.23 3.87 6.45
CA ARG A 60 6.43 2.46 6.11
C ARG A 60 6.89 2.28 4.67
N LEU A 61 6.21 2.92 3.71
CA LEU A 61 6.59 2.83 2.31
C LEU A 61 7.95 3.48 2.05
N ALA A 62 8.27 4.60 2.72
CA ALA A 62 9.59 5.22 2.64
C ALA A 62 10.72 4.28 3.13
N ALA A 63 10.50 3.58 4.24
CA ALA A 63 11.48 2.61 4.77
C ALA A 63 11.66 1.39 3.86
N ILE A 64 10.59 0.96 3.18
CA ILE A 64 10.66 -0.09 2.14
C ILE A 64 11.45 0.44 0.94
N ASN A 65 11.10 1.64 0.46
CA ASN A 65 11.69 2.24 -0.72
C ASN A 65 13.20 2.52 -0.57
N GLU A 66 13.65 2.91 0.62
CA GLU A 66 15.08 3.05 0.93
C GLU A 66 15.85 1.73 0.74
N LYS A 67 15.25 0.60 1.16
CA LYS A 67 15.84 -0.74 0.99
C LYS A 67 15.77 -1.23 -0.45
N SER A 68 14.76 -0.79 -1.19
CA SER A 68 14.55 -1.12 -2.61
C SER A 68 15.25 -0.17 -3.58
N ALA A 69 16.17 0.69 -3.08
CA ALA A 69 16.94 1.63 -3.89
C ALA A 69 16.09 2.59 -4.74
N GLY A 70 14.96 3.07 -4.20
CA GLY A 70 14.10 4.05 -4.90
C GLY A 70 13.07 3.42 -5.85
N LEU A 71 12.86 2.10 -5.81
CA LEU A 71 11.91 1.41 -6.68
C LEU A 71 10.47 1.97 -6.59
N PHE A 72 10.08 2.48 -5.43
CA PHE A 72 8.73 2.95 -5.12
C PHE A 72 8.66 4.48 -4.94
N ASP A 73 9.52 5.24 -5.62
CA ASP A 73 9.56 6.71 -5.51
C ASP A 73 8.25 7.36 -6.00
N GLU A 74 7.62 6.80 -7.03
CA GLU A 74 6.36 7.30 -7.60
C GLU A 74 5.20 7.05 -6.64
N GLU A 75 5.07 5.83 -6.14
CA GLU A 75 4.05 5.44 -5.17
C GLU A 75 4.19 6.20 -3.87
N LEU A 76 5.43 6.44 -3.40
CA LEU A 76 5.67 7.26 -2.22
C LEU A 76 5.25 8.72 -2.44
N ALA A 77 5.43 9.27 -3.64
CA ALA A 77 4.97 10.61 -3.98
C ALA A 77 3.45 10.67 -4.00
N GLU A 78 2.79 9.72 -4.65
CA GLU A 78 1.33 9.63 -4.72
C GLU A 78 0.72 9.54 -3.31
N LEU A 79 1.28 8.69 -2.46
CA LEU A 79 0.80 8.51 -1.08
C LEU A 79 0.97 9.80 -0.26
N ARG A 80 2.00 10.61 -0.52
CA ARG A 80 2.17 11.94 0.11
C ARG A 80 1.15 12.96 -0.41
N GLU A 81 0.90 12.96 -1.71
CA GLU A 81 -0.10 13.83 -2.32
C GLU A 81 -1.51 13.52 -1.80
N GLY A 82 -1.85 12.23 -1.68
CA GLY A 82 -3.12 11.78 -1.12
C GLY A 82 -3.34 12.22 0.33
N LEU A 83 -2.28 12.34 1.14
CA LEU A 83 -2.38 12.89 2.50
C LEU A 83 -2.58 14.41 2.48
N SER A 84 -1.93 15.11 1.56
CA SER A 84 -2.03 16.58 1.47
C SER A 84 -3.36 17.04 0.86
N GLY A 85 -4.07 16.16 0.14
CA GLY A 85 -5.36 16.44 -0.49
C GLY A 85 -6.60 16.01 0.32
N ALA A 86 -6.42 15.29 1.44
CA ALA A 86 -7.48 14.82 2.34
C ALA A 86 -7.87 15.87 3.39
#